data_AF-A0A5D3CIB5-F1
#
_entry.id   AF-A0A5D3CIB5-F1
#
_cell.length_a   1.000
_cell.length_b   1.000
_cell.length_c   1.000
_cell.angle_alpha   90.00
_cell.angle_beta   90.00
_cell.angle_gamma   90.00
#
_symmetry.space_group_name_H-M   'P 1'
#
loop_
_entity.id
_entity.type
_entity.pdbx_description
1 polymer ?
#
loop_
_entity_poly.entity_id
_entity_poly.type
_entity_poly.pdbx_seq_one_letter_code
_entity_poly.pdbx_strand_id
1 'polypeptide(L)' 'MDNLTKAQMWLTSIETIFRYMKCPEDQKVQCAVFFLENRGTAWWETAERMLGSDVSKIT' A
#
# COMPACT_ATOMS: atom_id res chain seq x y z
N MET A 1 -4.90 13.15 -12.85
CA MET A 1 -5.70 12.55 -11.77
C MET A 1 -5.18 13.07 -10.45
N ASP A 2 -6.04 13.72 -9.68
CA ASP A 2 -5.74 14.30 -8.37
C ASP A 2 -5.53 13.19 -7.30
N ASN A 3 -4.99 13.58 -6.15
CA ASN A 3 -4.66 12.65 -5.08
C ASN A 3 -5.90 12.03 -4.43
N LEU A 4 -7.04 12.73 -4.42
CA LEU A 4 -8.30 12.22 -3.89
C LEU A 4 -8.79 11.04 -4.72
N THR A 5 -8.78 11.20 -6.05
CA THR A 5 -9.19 10.15 -6.98
C THR A 5 -8.29 8.92 -6.89
N LYS A 6 -6.97 9.11 -6.73
CA LYS A 6 -6.03 7.99 -6.54
C LYS A 6 -6.28 7.23 -5.23
N ALA A 7 -6.52 7.95 -4.13
CA ALA A 7 -6.84 7.34 -2.84
C ALA A 7 -8.14 6.53 -2.90
N GLN A 8 -9.15 7.06 -3.59
CA GLN A 8 -10.44 6.39 -3.74
C GLN A 8 -10.37 5.12 -4.59
N MET A 9 -9.58 5.14 -5.67
CA MET A 9 -9.31 3.95 -6.47
C MET A 9 -8.54 2.89 -5.67
N TRP A 10 -7.57 3.29 -4.86
CA TRP A 10 -6.84 2.38 -3.97
C TRP A 10 -7.77 1.73 -2.94
N LEU A 11 -8.65 2.52 -2.30
CA LEU A 11 -9.64 2.01 -1.34
C LEU A 11 -10.59 0.99 -1.99
N THR A 12 -11.12 1.33 -3.17
CA THR A 12 -12.01 0.44 -3.95
C THR A 12 -11.32 -0.88 -4.30
N SER A 13 -10.02 -0.84 -4.60
CA SER A 13 -9.22 -2.04 -4.90
C SER A 13 -9.09 -2.93 -3.67
N ILE A 14 -8.90 -2.36 -2.48
CA ILE A 14 -8.84 -3.11 -1.21
C ILE A 14 -10.18 -3.75 -0.89
N GLU A 15 -11.28 -3.01 -1.02
CA GLU A 15 -12.63 -3.54 -0.77
C GLU A 15 -12.97 -4.70 -1.71
N THR A 16 -12.51 -4.62 -2.97
CA THR A 16 -12.67 -5.70 -3.95
C THR A 16 -11.95 -6.97 -3.51
N ILE A 17 -10.73 -6.85 -2.97
CA ILE A 17 -9.96 -7.98 -2.44
C ILE A 17 -10.69 -8.61 -1.24
N PHE A 18 -11.18 -7.81 -0.29
CA PHE A 18 -11.95 -8.33 0.84
C PHE A 18 -13.19 -9.08 0.42
N ARG A 19 -13.91 -8.56 -0.57
CA ARG A 19 -15.10 -9.23 -1.12
C ARG A 19 -14.75 -10.55 -1.78
N TYR A 20 -13.71 -10.58 -2.61
CA TYR A 20 -13.25 -11.79 -3.29
C TYR A 20 -12.84 -12.88 -2.30
N MET A 21 -12.08 -12.50 -1.27
CA MET A 21 -11.61 -13.41 -0.23
C MET A 21 -12.70 -13.80 0.78
N LYS A 22 -13.90 -13.21 0.68
CA LYS A 22 -14.97 -13.34 1.67
C LYS A 22 -14.48 -13.04 3.10
N CYS A 23 -13.68 -11.99 3.23
CA CYS A 23 -13.02 -11.64 4.48
C CYS A 23 -14.05 -11.19 5.53
N PRO A 24 -14.13 -11.84 6.70
CA PRO A 24 -15.00 -11.43 7.81
C PRO A 24 -14.67 -10.00 8.26
N GLU A 25 -15.68 -9.25 8.69
CA GLU A 25 -15.50 -7.83 9.04
C GLU A 25 -14.50 -7.60 10.17
N ASP A 26 -14.53 -8.46 11.18
CA ASP A 26 -13.60 -8.49 12.31
C ASP A 26 -12.16 -8.82 11.88
N GLN A 27 -11.98 -9.43 10.71
CA GLN A 27 -10.68 -9.81 10.16
C GLN A 27 -10.17 -8.88 9.06
N LYS A 28 -10.99 -7.95 8.55
CA LYS A 28 -10.60 -7.04 7.46
C LYS A 28 -9.36 -6.22 7.80
N VAL A 29 -9.25 -5.72 9.03
CA VAL A 29 -8.09 -4.92 9.46
C VAL A 29 -6.81 -5.77 9.46
N GLN A 30 -6.86 -6.97 10.04
CA GLN A 30 -5.71 -7.87 10.05
C GLN A 30 -5.34 -8.37 8.64
N CYS A 31 -6.34 -8.62 7.78
CA CYS A 31 -6.13 -8.98 6.39
C CYS A 31 -5.53 -7.81 5.59
N ALA A 32 -5.97 -6.57 5.84
CA ALA A 32 -5.36 -5.37 5.27
C ALA A 32 -3.87 -5.30 5.64
N VAL A 33 -3.58 -5.41 6.94
CA VAL A 33 -2.22 -5.33 7.47
C VAL A 33 -1.37 -6.43 6.84
N PHE A 34 -1.76 -7.69 6.90
CA PHE A 34 -0.96 -8.80 6.36
C PHE A 34 -0.79 -8.77 4.83
N PHE A 35 -1.87 -8.52 4.09
CA PHE A 35 -1.87 -8.60 2.62
C PHE A 35 -1.26 -7.36 1.95
N LEU A 36 -1.28 -6.23 2.65
CA LEU A 36 -0.71 -4.97 2.20
C LEU A 36 0.60 -4.63 2.89
N GLU A 37 0.99 -5.29 3.99
CA GLU A 37 2.34 -5.20 4.59
C GLU A 37 3.36 -5.61 3.55
N ASN A 38 3.23 -6.78 2.93
CA ASN A 38 4.31 -7.25 2.07
C ASN A 38 4.50 -6.37 0.82
N ARG A 39 3.42 -5.76 0.29
CA ARG A 39 3.49 -4.81 -0.83
C ARG A 39 3.80 -3.38 -0.39
N GLY A 40 3.35 -2.98 0.79
CA GLY A 40 3.59 -1.67 1.39
C GLY A 40 5.02 -1.52 1.89
N THR A 41 5.56 -2.54 2.54
CA THR A 41 6.96 -2.64 2.96
C THR A 41 7.88 -2.64 1.74
N ALA A 42 7.62 -3.47 0.72
CA ALA A 42 8.44 -3.47 -0.49
C ALA A 42 8.39 -2.12 -1.25
N TRP A 43 7.24 -1.45 -1.26
CA TRP A 43 7.11 -0.09 -1.82
C TRP A 43 7.89 0.93 -0.99
N TRP A 44 7.78 0.88 0.35
CA TRP A 44 8.49 1.77 1.27
C TRP A 44 10.01 1.61 1.18
N GLU A 45 10.51 0.37 1.23
CA GLU A 45 11.93 0.05 1.06
C GLU A 45 12.48 0.50 -0.30
N THR A 46 11.68 0.36 -1.36
CA THR A 46 12.05 0.85 -2.70
C THR A 46 12.11 2.37 -2.75
N ALA A 47 11.14 3.06 -2.13
CA ALA A 47 11.10 4.51 -2.05
C ALA A 47 12.29 5.06 -1.24
N GLU A 48 12.60 4.45 -0.09
CA GLU A 48 13.78 4.79 0.72
C GLU A 48 15.08 4.59 -0.06
N ARG A 49 15.21 3.52 -0.85
CA ARG A 49 16.41 3.31 -1.67
C ARG A 49 16.55 4.33 -2.79
N MET A 50 15.45 4.72 -3.42
CA MET A 50 15.46 5.77 -4.46
C MET A 50 15.80 7.15 -3.87
N LEU A 51 15.22 7.50 -2.71
CA LEU A 51 15.48 8.77 -2.04
C LEU A 51 16.85 8.84 -1.36
N GLY A 52 17.31 7.74 -0.75
CA GLY A 52 18.63 7.66 -0.12
C GLY A 52 19.79 7.67 -1.12
N SER A 53 19.57 7.20 -2.35
CA SER A 53 20.57 7.28 -3.42
C SER A 53 20.80 8.73 -3.90
N ASP A 54 19.78 9.60 -3.85
CA ASP A 54 19.90 11.02 -4.21
C ASP A 54 20.70 11.84 -3.19
N VAL A 55 20.61 11.51 -1.89
CA VAL A 55 21.38 12.19 -0.84
C VAL A 55 22.90 11.96 -1.00
N SER A 56 23.30 10.78 -1.49
CA SER A 56 24.72 10.42 -1.71
C SER A 56 25.41 11.14 -2.87
N LYS A 57 24.66 11.85 -3.72
CA LYS A 57 25.20 12.62 -4.86
C LYS A 57 25.42 14.10 -4.55
N ILE A 58 24.95 14.58 -3.40
CA ILE A 58 25.00 16.00 -2.99
C ILE A 58 26.15 16.26 -2.01
N THR A 59 26.82 15.21 -1.50
CA THR A 59 28.02 15.32 -0.64
C THR A 59 29.27 14.97 -1.42
#